data_AF-A0A0R3UD23-F1
#
_entry.id   AF-A0A0R3UD23-F1
#
_cell.length_a   1.000
_cell.length_b   1.000
_cell.length_c   1.000
_cell.angle_alpha   90.00
_cell.angle_beta   90.00
_cell.angle_gamma   90.00
#
_symmetry.space_group_name_H-M   'P 1'
#
loop_
_entity.id
_entity.type
_entity.pdbx_description
1 polymer ?
#
loop_
_entity_poly.entity_id
_entity_poly.type
_entity_poly.pdbx_seq_one_letter_code
_entity_poly.pdbx_strand_id
1 'polypeptide(L)' 'MLKPTVTITSVEDGRHHMKLESTFENIKFTEFQLGKVRDEVTAHRRKVKSTTIMNTSTMKHVQIEEKTIHFEGVI' A
#
# COMPACT_ATOMS: atom_id res chain seq x y z
N MET A 1 -4.01 19.75 -1.07
CA MET A 1 -3.98 18.36 -0.56
C MET A 1 -3.82 17.42 -1.73
N LEU A 2 -2.82 16.53 -1.71
CA LEU A 2 -2.76 15.43 -2.67
C LEU A 2 -3.87 14.43 -2.35
N LYS A 3 -4.65 14.04 -3.36
CA LYS A 3 -5.64 12.97 -3.29
C LYS A 3 -5.16 11.85 -4.21
N PRO A 4 -4.25 10.99 -3.74
CA PRO A 4 -3.78 9.90 -4.59
C PRO A 4 -4.90 8.87 -4.78
N THR A 5 -4.97 8.29 -5.97
CA THR A 5 -5.82 7.14 -6.26
C THR A 5 -5.05 5.87 -5.94
N VAL A 6 -5.62 5.00 -5.12
CA VAL A 6 -5.06 3.68 -4.83
C VAL A 6 -5.86 2.64 -5.60
N THR A 7 -5.19 1.91 -6.48
CA THR A 7 -5.76 0.77 -7.20
C THR A 7 -5.07 -0.49 -6.72
N ILE A 8 -5.84 -1.46 -6.21
CA ILE A 8 -5.35 -2.79 -5.86
C ILE A 8 -5.97 -3.79 -6.84
N THR A 9 -5.13 -4.59 -7.48
CA THR A 9 -5.56 -5.61 -8.43
C THR A 9 -5.16 -6.97 -7.89
N SER A 10 -6.14 -7.83 -7.64
CA SER A 10 -5.87 -9.24 -7.36
C SER A 10 -5.35 -9.92 -8.62
N VAL A 11 -4.31 -10.73 -8.46
CA VAL A 11 -3.77 -11.60 -9.51
C VAL A 11 -3.83 -13.05 -9.03
N GLU A 12 -3.30 -13.99 -9.80
CA GLU A 12 -3.30 -15.42 -9.46
C GLU A 12 -2.57 -15.72 -8.14
N ASP A 13 -2.97 -16.83 -7.50
CA ASP A 13 -2.38 -17.37 -6.26
C ASP A 13 -2.43 -16.43 -5.04
N GLY A 14 -3.46 -15.58 -4.95
CA GLY A 14 -3.66 -14.66 -3.82
C GLY A 14 -2.63 -13.53 -3.74
N ARG A 15 -1.86 -13.32 -4.81
CA ARG A 15 -0.99 -12.15 -4.98
C ARG A 15 -1.81 -10.95 -5.43
N HIS A 16 -1.29 -9.76 -5.15
CA HIS A 16 -1.92 -8.48 -5.46
C HIS A 16 -0.88 -7.50 -5.99
N HIS A 17 -1.31 -6.63 -6.89
CA HIS A 17 -0.57 -5.46 -7.35
C HIS A 17 -1.22 -4.22 -6.75
N MET A 18 -0.42 -3.23 -6.36
CA MET A 18 -0.94 -1.94 -5.89
C MET A 18 -0.31 -0.83 -6.73
N LYS A 19 -1.14 0.10 -7.18
CA LYS A 19 -0.72 1.31 -7.85
C LYS A 19 -1.24 2.50 -7.06
N LEU A 20 -0.34 3.37 -6.64
CA LEU A 20 -0.63 4.65 -6.03
C LEU A 20 -0.38 5.73 -7.07
N GLU A 21 -1.43 6.40 -7.53
CA GLU A 21 -1.34 7.42 -8.57
C GLU A 21 -1.61 8.78 -7.98
N SER A 22 -0.74 9.75 -8.25
CA SER A 22 -0.94 11.13 -7.82
C SER A 22 -0.46 12.11 -8.89
N THR A 23 -0.82 13.38 -8.78
CA THR A 23 -0.36 14.43 -9.70
C THR A 23 1.15 14.70 -9.59
N PHE A 24 1.84 14.15 -8.58
CA PHE A 24 3.25 14.40 -8.32
C PHE A 24 4.12 13.18 -8.65
N GLU A 25 3.72 12.00 -8.19
CA GLU A 25 4.46 10.75 -8.37
C GLU A 25 3.50 9.55 -8.40
N ASN A 26 3.86 8.56 -9.22
CA ASN A 26 3.16 7.27 -9.28
C ASN A 26 4.06 6.19 -8.69
N ILE A 27 3.55 5.43 -7.72
CA ILE A 27 4.25 4.31 -7.11
C ILE A 27 3.55 3.02 -7.51
N LYS A 28 4.33 2.02 -7.94
CA LYS A 28 3.81 0.70 -8.29
C LYS A 28 4.47 -0.35 -7.42
N PHE A 29 3.64 -1.16 -6.78
CA PHE A 29 4.00 -2.37 -6.09
C PHE A 29 3.57 -3.56 -6.94
N THR A 30 4.56 -4.28 -7.45
CA THR A 30 4.31 -5.33 -8.42
C THR A 30 3.89 -6.64 -7.80
N GLU A 31 4.20 -6.98 -6.55
CA GLU A 31 3.73 -8.23 -5.94
C GLU A 31 3.65 -8.10 -4.41
N PHE A 32 2.47 -8.32 -3.82
CA PHE A 32 2.30 -8.50 -2.38
C PHE A 32 1.12 -9.42 -2.06
N GLN A 33 1.09 -9.96 -0.84
CA GLN A 33 -0.07 -10.68 -0.32
C GLN A 33 -0.70 -9.86 0.81
N LEU A 34 -2.03 -9.81 0.84
CA LEU A 34 -2.76 -9.16 1.92
C LEU A 34 -2.45 -9.84 3.26
N GLY A 35 -2.32 -9.04 4.31
CA GLY A 35 -2.01 -9.51 5.67
C GLY A 35 -0.55 -9.91 5.92
N LYS A 36 0.31 -9.92 4.89
CA LYS A 36 1.74 -10.25 5.06
C LYS A 36 2.61 -8.99 5.12
N VAL A 37 3.58 -9.03 6.03
CA VAL A 37 4.61 -8.00 6.14
C VAL A 37 5.58 -8.12 4.96
N ARG A 38 5.96 -7.00 4.37
CA ARG A 38 6.93 -6.91 3.28
C ARG A 38 7.88 -5.74 3.45
N ASP A 39 8.98 -5.74 2.69
CA ASP A 39 9.81 -4.55 2.50
C ASP A 39 9.12 -3.57 1.55
N GLU A 40 9.22 -2.29 1.89
CA GLU A 40 8.67 -1.20 1.09
C GLU A 40 9.65 -0.03 1.02
N VAL A 41 9.73 0.59 -0.16
CA VAL A 41 10.44 1.85 -0.35
C VAL A 41 9.40 2.94 -0.54
N THR A 42 9.33 3.85 0.42
CA THR A 42 8.41 5.00 0.38
C THR A 42 8.83 6.01 -0.69
N ALA A 43 7.93 6.95 -1.07
CA ALA A 43 8.24 8.05 -1.98
C ALA A 43 9.51 8.84 -1.58
N HIS A 44 9.74 9.00 -0.28
CA HIS A 44 10.92 9.65 0.28
C HIS A 44 12.17 8.75 0.33
N ARG A 45 12.17 7.62 -0.38
CA ARG A 45 13.26 6.64 -0.47
C ARG A 45 13.64 6.00 0.87
N ARG A 46 12.76 6.03 1.86
CA ARG A 46 12.96 5.32 3.13
C ARG A 46 12.55 3.87 2.98
N LYS A 47 13.36 2.96 3.51
CA LYS A 47 13.10 1.52 3.56
C LYS A 47 12.35 1.18 4.84
N VAL A 48 11.15 0.62 4.69
CA VAL A 48 10.23 0.33 5.80
C VAL A 48 9.73 -1.10 5.68
N LYS A 49 9.15 -1.61 6.76
CA LYS A 49 8.29 -2.79 6.67
C LYS A 49 6.84 -2.31 6.56
N SER A 50 6.05 -2.91 5.67
CA SER A 50 4.65 -2.57 5.52
C SER A 50 3.74 -3.79 5.44
N THR A 51 2.48 -3.59 5.81
CA THR A 51 1.42 -4.60 5.67
C THR A 51 0.15 -3.92 5.14
N THR A 52 -0.52 -4.57 4.19
CA THR A 52 -1.82 -4.12 3.69
C THR A 52 -2.89 -5.14 4.07
N ILE A 53 -3.97 -4.68 4.68
CA ILE A 53 -5.13 -5.48 5.07
C ILE A 53 -6.35 -4.88 4.37
N MET A 54 -7.18 -5.74 3.78
CA MET A 54 -8.47 -5.34 3.24
C MET A 54 -9.57 -6.13 3.93
N ASN A 55 -10.58 -5.40 4.39
CA ASN A 55 -11.83 -5.95 4.89
C ASN A 55 -12.94 -5.65 3.87
N THR A 56 -14.19 -5.99 4.18
CA THR A 56 -15.33 -5.84 3.27
C THR A 56 -15.57 -4.41 2.77
N SER A 57 -15.23 -3.39 3.56
CA SER A 57 -15.49 -1.98 3.23
C SER A 57 -14.29 -1.05 3.41
N THR A 58 -13.15 -1.59 3.86
CA THR A 58 -11.99 -0.76 4.18
C THR A 58 -10.68 -1.41 3.76
N MET A 59 -9.75 -0.56 3.36
CA MET A 59 -8.34 -0.92 3.17
C MET A 59 -7.53 -0.18 4.21
N LYS A 60 -6.66 -0.92 4.91
CA LYS A 60 -5.67 -0.39 5.85
C LYS A 60 -4.28 -0.76 5.39
N HIS A 61 -3.44 0.25 5.21
CA HIS A 61 -2.03 0.10 4.93
C HIS A 61 -1.21 0.66 6.10
N VAL A 62 -0.29 -0.14 6.62
CA VAL A 62 0.51 0.19 7.80
C VAL A 62 1.99 0.15 7.42
N GLN A 63 2.71 1.25 7.68
CA GLN A 63 4.16 1.34 7.55
C GLN A 63 4.78 1.40 8.95
N ILE A 64 5.70 0.48 9.23
CA ILE A 64 6.42 0.38 10.49
C ILE A 64 7.78 1.07 10.33
N GLU A 65 7.96 2.15 11.08
CA GLU A 65 9.18 2.96 11.20
C GLU A 65 9.37 3.38 12.67
N GLU A 66 10.21 4.38 12.95
CA GLU A 66 10.29 5.02 14.29
C GLU A 66 8.92 5.55 14.75
N LYS A 67 8.09 6.01 13.81
CA LYS A 67 6.70 6.35 14.03
C LYS A 67 5.84 5.57 13.04
N THR A 68 4.98 4.70 13.53
CA THR A 68 4.06 3.93 12.68
C THR A 68 3.08 4.87 11.97
N ILE A 69 2.94 4.69 10.66
CA ILE A 69 2.01 5.46 9.83
C ILE A 69 0.88 4.54 9.37
N HIS A 70 -0.35 5.03 9.48
CA HIS A 70 -1.55 4.32 9.04
C HIS A 70 -2.21 5.11 7.89
N PHE A 71 -2.50 4.41 6.81
CA PHE A 71 -3.35 4.89 5.73
C PHE A 71 -4.61 4.04 5.71
N GLU A 72 -5.76 4.68 5.78
CA GLU A 72 -7.06 4.01 5.75
C GLU A 72 -7.91 4.61 4.63
N GLY A 73 -8.50 3.74 3.83
CA GLY A 73 -9.42 4.09 2.76
C GLY A 73 -10.71 3.28 2.89
N VAL A 74 -11.83 3.92 2.56
CA VAL A 74 -13.12 3.24 2.37
C VAL A 74 -13.18 2.77 0.91
N ILE A 75 -13.63 1.53 0.70
CA ILE A 75 -13.75 0.86 -0.61
C ILE A 75 -15.15 1.07 -1.18
#